data_AF-A0A7T7L636-F1
#
_entry.id   AF-A0A7T7L636-F1
#
_cell.length_a   1.000
_cell.length_b   1.000
_cell.length_c   1.000
_cell.angle_alpha   90.00
_cell.angle_beta   90.00
_cell.angle_gamma   90.00
#
_symmetry.space_group_name_H-M   'P 1'
#
loop_
_entity.id
_entity.type
_entity.pdbx_description
1 polymer ?
#
loop_
_entity_poly.entity_id
_entity_poly.type
_entity_poly.pdbx_seq_one_letter_code
_entity_poly.pdbx_strand_id
1 'polypeptide(L)'
;MISCPHGGRATTATTSGSAVLMDGMPVATAEHGYVVTGCPHTVDGVPVPCVTVRWTAHGSGVTVDGSSVLLDTSAAECFTAAFVPQGPPVVRAERRRVAVR
;
A
#
# COMPACT_ATOMS: atom_id res chain seq x y z
N MET A 1 -0.91 5.23 -7.70
CA MET A 1 -0.20 5.96 -6.62
C MET A 1 -0.81 5.61 -5.27
N ILE A 2 0.00 5.48 -4.21
CA ILE A 2 -0.44 5.22 -2.84
C ILE A 2 0.12 6.32 -1.91
N SER A 3 -0.72 6.89 -1.05
CA SER A 3 -0.32 7.90 -0.06
C SER A 3 -1.04 7.69 1.27
N CYS A 4 -0.43 8.13 2.38
CA CYS A 4 -1.14 8.19 3.65
C CYS A 4 -2.20 9.31 3.62
N PRO A 5 -3.19 9.33 4.53
CA PRO A 5 -4.23 10.37 4.53
C PRO A 5 -3.71 11.78 4.80
N HIS A 6 -2.47 11.90 5.27
CA HIS A 6 -1.81 13.16 5.59
C HIS A 6 -0.90 13.70 4.48
N GLY A 7 -0.81 13.00 3.33
CA GLY A 7 -0.06 13.46 2.15
C GLY A 7 1.36 12.88 2.00
N GLY A 8 1.81 12.02 2.91
CA GLY A 8 3.04 11.24 2.72
C GLY A 8 2.88 10.17 1.64
N ARG A 9 3.97 9.84 0.92
CA ARG A 9 3.95 8.86 -0.17
C ARG A 9 4.30 7.47 0.35
N ALA A 10 3.54 6.46 -0.06
CA ALA A 10 3.85 5.07 0.24
C ALA A 10 4.55 4.38 -0.94
N THR A 11 5.58 3.60 -0.65
CA THR A 11 6.31 2.77 -1.62
C THR A 11 6.56 1.38 -1.04
N THR A 12 6.60 0.37 -1.89
CA THR A 12 6.98 -1.00 -1.50
C THR A 12 8.44 -1.02 -1.05
N ALA A 13 8.69 -1.46 0.18
CA ALA A 13 10.02 -1.55 0.80
C ALA A 13 10.75 -2.84 0.42
N THR A 14 9.99 -3.89 0.12
CA THR A 14 10.47 -5.18 -0.34
C THR A 14 9.74 -5.52 -1.63
N THR A 15 10.47 -5.60 -2.75
CA THR A 15 10.05 -6.44 -3.86
C THR A 15 10.33 -7.87 -3.41
N SER A 16 9.34 -8.57 -2.84
CA SER A 16 9.45 -10.02 -2.83
C SER A 16 9.57 -10.45 -4.29
N GLY A 17 10.54 -11.31 -4.60
CA GLY A 17 10.93 -11.69 -5.96
C GLY A 17 9.88 -12.57 -6.63
N SER A 18 8.63 -12.12 -6.67
CA SER A 18 7.54 -12.82 -7.31
C SER A 18 7.87 -12.95 -8.80
N ALA A 19 7.86 -14.18 -9.30
CA ALA A 19 8.05 -14.45 -10.73
C ALA A 19 6.86 -13.92 -11.56
N VAL A 20 5.73 -13.62 -10.92
CA VAL A 20 4.54 -13.12 -11.58
C VAL A 20 4.61 -11.61 -11.72
N LEU A 21 4.54 -11.16 -12.97
CA LEU A 21 4.55 -9.75 -13.34
C LEU A 21 3.17 -9.31 -13.84
N MET A 22 2.78 -8.09 -13.51
CA MET A 22 1.67 -7.35 -14.10
C MET A 22 2.23 -6.08 -14.74
N ASP A 23 2.02 -5.92 -16.05
CA ASP A 23 2.59 -4.82 -16.84
C ASP A 23 4.13 -4.68 -16.68
N GLY A 24 4.83 -5.81 -16.50
CA GLY A 24 6.28 -5.85 -16.32
C GLY A 24 6.78 -5.57 -14.89
N MET A 25 5.87 -5.33 -13.94
CA MET A 25 6.19 -5.09 -12.53
C MET A 25 5.75 -6.27 -11.66
N PRO A 26 6.49 -6.64 -10.59
CA PRO A 26 6.08 -7.70 -9.67
C PRO A 26 4.69 -7.44 -9.07
N VAL A 27 3.87 -8.50 -9.01
CA VAL A 27 2.55 -8.42 -8.37
C VAL A 27 2.69 -8.17 -6.87
N ALA A 28 1.95 -7.18 -6.37
CA ALA A 28 1.89 -6.89 -4.94
C ALA A 28 1.15 -8.00 -4.18
N THR A 29 1.74 -8.47 -3.10
CA THR A 29 1.20 -9.53 -2.22
C THR A 29 1.23 -9.11 -0.75
N ALA A 30 0.56 -9.86 0.12
CA ALA A 30 0.52 -9.62 1.56
C ALA A 30 1.91 -9.66 2.25
N GLU A 31 2.93 -10.21 1.60
CA GLU A 31 4.33 -10.18 2.07
C GLU A 31 5.04 -8.85 1.81
N HIS A 32 4.51 -8.01 0.91
CA HIS A 32 5.13 -6.73 0.60
C HIS A 32 4.99 -5.77 1.80
N GLY A 33 6.13 -5.26 2.27
CA GLY A 33 6.16 -4.15 3.21
C GLY A 33 5.95 -2.81 2.47
N TYR A 34 5.22 -1.88 3.08
CA TYR A 34 5.02 -0.54 2.54
C TYR A 34 5.52 0.51 3.53
N VAL A 35 6.45 1.34 3.07
CA VAL A 35 7.03 2.44 3.84
C VAL A 35 6.44 3.76 3.37
N VAL A 36 6.09 4.62 4.32
CA VAL A 36 5.61 5.98 4.07
C VAL A 36 6.75 6.96 4.31
N THR A 37 6.98 7.85 3.35
CA THR A 37 7.95 8.95 3.47
C THR A 37 7.28 10.30 3.26
N GLY A 38 7.83 11.34 3.89
CA GLY A 38 7.36 12.71 3.73
C GLY A 38 5.97 13.00 4.32
N CYS A 39 5.52 12.23 5.32
CA CYS A 39 4.26 12.51 6.01
C CYS A 39 4.40 13.74 6.94
N PRO A 40 3.65 14.84 6.72
CA PRO A 40 3.75 16.06 7.52
C PRO A 40 2.88 16.04 8.80
N HIS A 41 2.31 14.89 9.17
CA HIS A 41 1.32 14.82 10.23
C HIS A 41 1.90 15.25 11.59
N THR A 42 1.18 16.15 12.25
CA THR A 42 1.46 16.63 13.60
C THR A 42 0.16 16.64 14.42
N VAL A 43 0.29 16.48 15.73
CA VAL A 43 -0.79 16.66 16.72
C VAL A 43 -0.26 17.63 17.76
N ASP A 44 -0.95 18.74 17.97
CA ASP A 44 -0.53 19.83 18.88
C ASP A 44 0.93 20.29 18.67
N GLY A 45 1.37 20.33 17.41
CA GLY A 45 2.73 20.72 17.02
C GLY A 45 3.80 19.63 17.18
N VAL A 46 3.43 18.45 17.68
CA VAL A 46 4.34 17.30 17.82
C VAL A 46 4.25 16.41 16.57
N PRO A 47 5.37 16.11 15.88
CA PRO A 47 5.37 15.20 14.74
C PRO A 47 4.91 13.80 15.09
N VAL A 48 3.92 13.30 14.37
CA VAL A 48 3.38 11.94 14.48
C VAL A 48 3.22 11.31 13.08
N PRO A 49 4.30 11.25 12.29
CA PRO A 49 4.21 10.83 10.90
C PRO A 49 3.77 9.37 10.77
N CYS A 50 2.96 9.11 9.74
CA CYS A 50 2.81 7.77 9.22
C CYS A 50 4.17 7.30 8.65
N VAL A 51 4.58 6.08 9.00
CA VAL A 51 5.83 5.48 8.53
C VAL A 51 5.61 4.15 7.80
N THR A 52 4.46 3.51 7.99
CA THR A 52 4.10 2.26 7.30
C THR A 52 2.65 2.22 6.86
N VAL A 53 2.37 1.38 5.87
CA VAL A 53 1.02 0.93 5.52
C VAL A 53 0.97 -0.58 5.72
N ARG A 54 -0.07 -1.09 6.39
CA ARG A 54 -0.31 -2.53 6.50
C ARG A 54 -1.61 -2.85 5.78
N TRP A 55 -1.55 -3.87 4.94
CA TRP A 55 -2.68 -4.33 4.14
C TRP A 55 -3.25 -5.60 4.73
N THR A 56 -4.55 -5.77 4.60
CA THR A 56 -5.26 -7.01 4.88
C THR A 56 -5.74 -7.59 3.56
N ALA A 57 -5.11 -8.68 3.14
CA ALA A 57 -5.51 -9.39 1.93
C ALA A 57 -6.84 -10.12 2.12
N HIS A 58 -7.58 -10.31 1.03
CA HIS A 58 -8.80 -11.10 1.05
C HIS A 58 -8.45 -12.60 1.10
N GLY A 59 -8.95 -13.32 2.10
CA GLY A 59 -8.60 -14.73 2.35
C GLY A 59 -9.05 -15.74 1.28
N SER A 60 -9.91 -15.34 0.34
CA SER A 60 -10.36 -16.19 -0.78
C SER A 60 -9.87 -15.69 -2.16
N GLY A 61 -8.84 -14.82 -2.17
CA GLY A 61 -8.30 -14.22 -3.38
C GLY A 61 -7.26 -15.08 -4.12
N VAL A 62 -6.73 -14.52 -5.22
CA VAL A 62 -5.60 -15.11 -5.94
C VAL A 62 -4.37 -15.11 -5.05
N THR A 63 -3.61 -16.20 -5.06
CA THR A 63 -2.31 -16.30 -4.40
C THR A 63 -1.20 -16.40 -5.43
N VAL A 64 -0.02 -15.88 -5.08
CA VAL A 64 1.22 -16.02 -5.82
C VAL A 64 2.29 -16.45 -4.84
N ASP A 65 3.00 -17.54 -5.15
CA ASP A 65 3.99 -18.16 -4.28
C ASP A 65 3.44 -18.47 -2.86
N GLY A 66 2.14 -18.78 -2.77
CA GLY A 66 1.43 -19.03 -1.51
C GLY A 66 0.92 -17.78 -0.79
N SER A 67 1.32 -16.58 -1.24
CA SER A 67 0.92 -15.31 -0.63
C SER A 67 -0.23 -14.64 -1.36
N SER A 68 -1.22 -14.13 -0.62
CA SER A 68 -2.41 -13.50 -1.20
C SER A 68 -2.05 -12.21 -1.94
N VAL A 69 -2.57 -12.05 -3.15
CA VAL A 69 -2.42 -10.84 -3.96
C VAL A 69 -3.20 -9.69 -3.33
N LEU A 70 -2.58 -8.51 -3.30
CA LEU A 70 -3.22 -7.27 -2.86
C LEU A 70 -3.91 -6.58 -4.05
N LEU A 71 -5.16 -6.16 -3.83
CA LEU A 71 -5.95 -5.39 -4.78
C LEU A 71 -6.06 -3.94 -4.31
N ASP A 72 -6.45 -3.03 -5.19
CA ASP A 72 -6.78 -1.65 -4.82
C ASP A 72 -7.98 -1.54 -3.87
N THR A 73 -8.80 -2.60 -3.79
CA THR A 73 -9.90 -2.76 -2.83
C THR A 73 -9.49 -3.44 -1.52
N SER A 74 -8.25 -3.89 -1.39
CA SER A 74 -7.79 -4.51 -0.13
C SER A 74 -7.81 -3.48 0.99
N ALA A 75 -8.34 -3.87 2.14
CA ALA A 75 -8.36 -3.02 3.32
C ALA A 75 -6.92 -2.73 3.76
N ALA A 76 -6.66 -1.51 4.23
CA ALA A 76 -5.35 -1.11 4.70
C ALA A 76 -5.43 0.03 5.71
N GLU A 77 -4.39 0.16 6.51
CA GLU A 77 -4.26 1.14 7.58
C GLU A 77 -2.84 1.71 7.59
N CYS A 78 -2.72 3.03 7.72
CA CYS A 78 -1.45 3.72 7.93
C CYS A 78 -1.09 3.72 9.43
N PHE A 79 0.19 3.60 9.76
CA PHE A 79 0.66 3.58 11.15
C PHE A 79 1.81 4.54 11.41
N THR A 80 1.87 5.08 12.63
CA THR A 80 3.08 5.72 13.16
C THR A 80 4.15 4.68 13.53
N ALA A 81 5.35 5.14 13.87
CA ALA A 81 6.44 4.26 14.34
C ALA A 81 6.08 3.50 15.64
N ALA A 82 5.16 4.04 16.43
CA ALA A 82 4.64 3.39 17.64
C ALA A 82 3.44 2.46 17.36
N PHE A 83 3.18 2.12 16.10
CA PHE A 83 2.04 1.29 15.67
C PHE A 83 0.67 1.87 16.04
N VAL A 84 0.55 3.19 16.11
CA VAL A 84 -0.74 3.87 16.28
C VAL A 84 -1.42 3.98 14.91
N PRO A 85 -2.67 3.51 14.74
CA PRO A 85 -3.45 3.66 13.51
C PRO A 85 -3.69 5.13 13.15
N GLN A 86 -3.68 5.46 11.87
CA GLN A 86 -3.73 6.83 11.33
C GLN A 86 -4.76 6.99 10.19
N GLY A 87 -5.60 5.99 9.98
CA GLY A 87 -6.60 5.91 8.93
C GLY A 87 -6.14 5.16 7.67
N PRO A 88 -7.07 4.92 6.73
CA PRO A 88 -6.78 4.18 5.51
C PRO A 88 -5.90 5.00 4.55
N PRO A 89 -5.02 4.35 3.77
CA PRO A 89 -4.28 5.02 2.71
C PRO A 89 -5.22 5.45 1.57
N VAL A 90 -4.80 6.47 0.84
CA VAL A 90 -5.40 6.85 -0.44
C VAL A 90 -4.74 6.02 -1.54
N VAL A 91 -5.54 5.22 -2.23
CA VAL A 91 -5.13 4.41 -3.36
C VAL A 91 -5.74 5.00 -4.63
N ARG A 92 -4.89 5.48 -5.54
CA ARG A 92 -5.31 5.93 -6.87
C ARG A 92 -4.85 4.92 -7.89
N ALA A 93 -5.78 4.06 -8.31
CA ALA A 93 -5.61 3.21 -9.47
C ALA A 93 -5.54 4.07 -10.74
N GLU A 94 -4.65 3.69 -11.65
CA GLU A 94 -4.61 4.31 -12.97
C GLU A 94 -5.84 3.84 -13.76
N ARG A 95 -6.56 4.77 -14.40
CA ARG A 95 -7.77 4.42 -15.16
C ARG A 95 -7.39 3.40 -16.24
N ARG A 96 -8.07 2.26 -16.27
CA ARG A 96 -8.09 1.39 -17.45
C ARG A 96 -8.61 2.23 -18.63
N ARG A 97 -7.74 2.56 -19.59
CA ARG A 97 -8.19 3.11 -20.87
C ARG A 97 -8.83 1.97 -21.65
N VAL A 98 -10.16 1.96 -21.75
CA VAL A 98 -10.85 1.17 -22.77
C VAL A 98 -10.82 1.99 -24.05
N ALA A 99 -10.00 1.59 -25.02
CA ALA A 99 -10.07 2.11 -26.37
C ALA A 99 -10.86 1.12 -27.22
N VAL A 100 -12.07 1.50 -27.63
CA VAL A 100 -12.80 0.78 -28.67
C VAL A 100 -12.35 1.39 -30.00
N ARG A 101 -11.90 0.54 -30.93
CA ARG A 101 -11.67 0.90 -32.32
C ARG A 101 -12.93 0.66 -33.14
#